data_AF-A0A2N1UJJ0-F1
#
_entry.id   AF-A0A2N1UJJ0-F1
#
_cell.length_a   1.000
_cell.length_b   1.000
_cell.length_c   1.000
_cell.angle_alpha   90.00
_cell.angle_beta   90.00
_cell.angle_gamma   90.00
#
_symmetry.space_group_name_H-M   'P 1'
#
loop_
_entity.id
_entity.type
_entity.pdbx_description
1 polymer ?
#
loop_
_entity_poly.entity_id
_entity_poly.type
_entity_poly.pdbx_seq_one_letter_code
_entity_poly.pdbx_strand_id
1 'polypeptide(L)' 'MFGLGMPELIVILIIVVVLFGASRLPEIGKGIGLAIKNFKKSTSGADEIDVTPKKKADDAGKAGEEKDKGE' A
#
# COMPACT_ATOMS: atom_id res chain seq x y z
N MET A 1 7.40 -26.81 18.81
CA MET A 1 8.39 -27.25 17.79
C MET A 1 7.99 -26.60 16.48
N PHE A 2 8.82 -25.66 15.98
CA PHE A 2 8.65 -24.88 14.74
C PHE A 2 7.33 -24.10 14.58
N GLY A 3 7.20 -23.01 15.33
CA GLY A 3 6.32 -21.92 14.91
C GLY A 3 7.03 -21.13 13.82
N LEU A 4 6.33 -20.81 12.73
CA LEU A 4 6.84 -19.86 11.74
C LEU A 4 7.05 -18.51 12.43
N GLY A 5 8.30 -18.24 12.80
CA GLY A 5 8.70 -16.99 13.40
C GLY A 5 8.77 -15.89 12.35
N MET A 6 8.91 -14.67 12.85
CA MET A 6 9.15 -13.51 11.99
C MET A 6 10.41 -13.67 11.10
N PRO A 7 11.52 -14.28 11.57
CA PRO A 7 12.69 -14.53 10.74
C PRO A 7 12.40 -15.45 9.54
N GLU A 8 11.69 -16.55 9.74
CA GLU A 8 11.36 -17.52 8.69
C GLU A 8 10.47 -16.89 7.61
N LEU A 9 9.49 -16.07 8.02
CA LEU A 9 8.64 -15.33 7.07
C LEU A 9 9.46 -14.34 6.21
N ILE A 10 10.48 -13.70 6.78
CA ILE A 10 11.37 -12.80 6.02
C ILE A 10 12.17 -13.58 4.97
N VAL A 11 12.71 -14.75 5.33
CA VAL A 11 13.44 -15.60 4.37
C VAL A 11 12.54 -16.02 3.21
N ILE A 12 11.31 -16.46 3.51
CA ILE A 12 10.32 -16.81 2.49
C ILE A 12 9.98 -15.60 1.60
N LEU A 13 9.78 -14.43 2.21
CA LEU A 13 9.49 -13.19 1.48
C LEU A 13 10.62 -12.84 0.51
N ILE A 14 11.88 -12.97 0.93
CA ILE A 14 13.05 -12.72 0.07
C ILE A 14 13.03 -13.67 -1.13
N ILE A 15 12.78 -14.96 -0.92
CA ILE A 15 12.70 -15.95 -2.02
C ILE A 15 11.59 -15.56 -3.01
N VAL A 16 10.40 -15.22 -2.51
CA VAL A 16 9.28 -14.76 -3.35
C VAL A 16 9.65 -13.52 -4.15
N VAL A 17 10.31 -12.54 -3.53
CA VAL A 17 10.77 -11.32 -4.20
C VAL A 17 11.81 -11.63 -5.28
N VAL A 18 12.69 -12.62 -5.08
CA VAL A 18 13.68 -13.02 -6.09
C VAL A 18 13.01 -13.71 -7.28
N LEU A 19 12.02 -14.58 -7.04
CA LEU A 19 11.33 -15.32 -8.09
C LEU A 19 10.40 -14.44 -8.92
N PHE A 20 9.60 -13.60 -8.26
CA PHE A 20 8.61 -12.76 -8.93
C PHE A 20 9.13 -11.35 -9.25
N GLY A 21 10.21 -10.91 -8.60
CA GLY A 21 10.72 -9.54 -8.68
C GLY A 21 10.01 -8.60 -7.70
N ALA A 22 10.76 -7.67 -7.12
CA ALA A 22 10.24 -6.68 -6.16
C ALA A 22 9.11 -5.80 -6.74
N SER A 23 9.08 -5.61 -8.06
CA SER A 23 8.06 -4.79 -8.73
C SER A 23 6.69 -5.48 -8.86
N ARG A 24 6.64 -6.82 -8.82
CA ARG A 24 5.38 -7.56 -9.02
C ARG A 24 4.51 -7.61 -7.77
N LEU A 25 5.10 -7.65 -6.57
CA LEU A 25 4.32 -7.64 -5.32
C LEU A 25 3.44 -6.38 -5.17
N PRO A 26 3.94 -5.16 -5.39
CA PRO A 26 3.11 -3.95 -5.35
C PRO A 26 2.04 -3.91 -6.44
N GLU A 27 2.35 -4.43 -7.63
CA GLU A 27 1.41 -4.47 -8.76
C GLU A 27 0.19 -5.37 -8.45
N ILE A 28 0.45 -6.57 -7.93
CA ILE A 28 -0.58 -7.50 -7.47
C ILE A 28 -1.32 -6.94 -6.25
N GLY A 29 -0.59 -6.35 -5.30
CA GLY A 29 -1.16 -5.75 -4.09
C GLY A 29 -2.10 -4.58 -4.39
N LYS A 30 -1.84 -3.77 -5.41
CA LYS A 30 -2.75 -2.71 -5.86
C LYS A 30 -4.07 -3.28 -6.36
N GLY A 31 -4.04 -4.35 -7.16
CA GLY A 31 -5.23 -5.02 -7.67
C GLY A 31 -6.06 -5.64 -6.55
N ILE A 32 -5.42 -6.41 -5.67
CA ILE A 32 -6.07 -7.04 -4.51
C ILE A 32 -6.62 -5.98 -3.55
N GLY A 33 -5.86 -4.91 -3.28
CA GLY A 33 -6.29 -3.83 -2.39
C GLY A 33 -7.52 -3.08 -2.92
N LEU A 34 -7.59 -2.82 -4.22
CA LEU A 34 -8.77 -2.26 -4.86
C LEU A 34 -9.97 -3.21 -4.78
N ALA A 35 -9.76 -4.50 -5.01
CA ALA A 35 -10.80 -5.52 -4.90
C ALA A 35 -11.35 -5.60 -3.47
N ILE A 36 -10.49 -5.65 -2.45
CA ILE A 36 -10.88 -5.67 -1.04
C ILE A 36 -11.61 -4.37 -0.66
N LYS A 37 -11.11 -3.20 -1.11
CA LYS A 37 -11.74 -1.90 -0.85
C LYS A 37 -13.17 -1.85 -1.43
N ASN A 38 -13.34 -2.28 -2.68
CA ASN A 38 -14.64 -2.29 -3.35
C ASN A 38 -15.57 -3.34 -2.71
N PHE A 39 -15.07 -4.53 -2.41
CA PHE A 39 -15.82 -5.58 -1.72
C PHE A 39 -16.33 -5.09 -0.35
N LYS A 40 -15.47 -4.45 0.43
CA LYS A 40 -15.84 -3.86 1.73
C LYS A 40 -16.87 -2.73 1.56
N LYS A 41 -16.72 -1.87 0.57
CA LYS A 41 -17.67 -0.78 0.29
C LYS A 41 -19.06 -1.33 -0.05
N SER A 42 -19.13 -2.34 -0.92
CA SER A 42 -20.38 -2.99 -1.32
C SER A 42 -21.01 -3.80 -0.17
N THR A 43 -20.22 -4.52 0.64
CA THR A 43 -20.77 -5.29 1.76
C THR A 43 -21.21 -4.44 2.94
N SER A 44 -20.65 -3.23 3.11
CA SER A 44 -21.02 -2.31 4.19
C SER A 44 -22.15 -1.35 3.82
N GLY A 45 -22.76 -1.48 2.63
CA GLY A 45 -23.91 -0.67 2.20
C GLY A 45 -23.65 0.83 2.09
N ALA A 46 -22.38 1.25 2.04
CA ALA A 46 -21.98 2.64 1.94
C ALA A 46 -21.93 3.07 0.47
N ASP A 47 -23.11 3.23 -0.13
CA ASP A 47 -23.30 3.89 -1.42
C ASP A 47 -23.11 5.40 -1.29
N GLU A 48 -21.86 5.84 -1.07
CA GLU A 48 -21.46 7.20 -1.48
C GLU A 48 -20.71 7.09 -2.79
N ILE A 49 -21.32 7.60 -3.86
CA ILE A 49 -20.67 7.79 -5.16
C ILE A 49 -19.57 8.84 -4.95
N ASP A 50 -18.32 8.38 -4.81
CA ASP A 50 -17.15 9.27 -4.71
C ASP A 50 -16.82 9.78 -6.12
N VAL A 51 -17.44 10.90 -6.49
CA VAL A 51 -17.21 11.65 -7.75
C VAL A 51 -15.94 12.49 -7.71
N THR A 52 -15.05 12.30 -6.73
CA THR A 52 -13.79 13.05 -6.68
C THR A 52 -12.84 12.58 -7.79
N PRO A 53 -12.52 13.44 -8.79
CA PRO A 53 -11.53 13.07 -9.79
C PRO A 53 -10.19 12.94 -9.08
N LYS A 54 -9.57 11.76 -9.14
CA LYS A 54 -8.20 11.53 -8.64
C LYS A 54 -7.24 12.48 -9.37
N LYS A 55 -6.97 13.63 -8.75
CA LYS A 55 -5.85 14.49 -9.12
C LYS A 55 -4.58 13.64 -8.97
N LYS A 56 -3.85 13.56 -10.08
CA LYS A 56 -2.56 12.87 -10.23
C LYS A 56 -1.70 13.09 -9.00
N ALA A 57 -1.28 11.98 -8.39
CA ALA A 57 -0.19 11.96 -7.43
C ALA A 57 1.13 12.02 -8.22
N ASP A 58 1.41 13.20 -8.76
CA ASP A 58 2.74 13.61 -9.21
C ASP A 58 3.18 14.74 -8.28
N ASP A 59 3.51 14.42 -7.02
CA ASP A 59 4.23 15.36 -6.14
C ASP A 59 5.03 14.57 -5.08
N ALA A 60 5.98 13.79 -5.58
CA ALA A 60 7.15 13.38 -4.81
C ALA A 60 8.23 14.46 -5.03
N GLY A 61 8.29 15.47 -4.16
CA GLY A 61 9.19 16.60 -4.38
C GLY A 61 9.35 17.55 -3.20
N LYS A 62 9.99 17.09 -2.12
CA LYS A 62 10.76 17.89 -1.14
C LYS A 62 10.07 19.11 -0.49
N ALA A 63 9.56 18.93 0.73
CA ALA A 63 9.55 19.98 1.75
C ALA A 63 10.57 19.61 2.82
N GLY A 64 11.78 20.15 2.68
CA GLY A 64 12.75 20.28 3.76
C GLY A 64 12.58 21.64 4.45
N GLU A 65 13.02 21.70 5.70
CA GLU A 65 13.18 22.90 6.57
C GLU A 65 11.85 23.53 7.05
N GLU A 66 11.33 23.19 8.22
CA GLU A 66 11.81 23.50 9.58
C GLU A 66 11.61 24.98 9.99
N LYS A 67 10.51 25.20 10.73
CA LYS A 67 10.32 26.07 11.91
C LYS A 67 10.99 27.46 11.89
N ASP A 68 10.19 28.54 11.84
CA ASP A 68 9.55 29.15 13.02
C ASP A 68 10.54 29.66 14.09
N LYS A 69 10.78 30.97 14.03
CA LYS A 69 11.04 31.87 15.17
C LYS A 69 10.78 33.28 14.64
N GLY A 70 9.62 33.90 14.83
CA GLY A 70 8.90 34.03 16.09
C GLY A 70 9.50 35.23 16.81
N GLU A 71 8.89 36.39 16.58
CA GLU A 71 9.05 37.64 17.35
C GLU A 71 8.86 37.45 18.85
#